data_AF-A0A7G5EGP6-F1
#
_entry.id   AF-A0A7G5EGP6-F1
#
_cell.length_a   1.000
_cell.length_b   1.000
_cell.length_c   1.000
_cell.angle_alpha   90.00
_cell.angle_beta   90.00
_cell.angle_gamma   90.00
#
_symmetry.space_group_name_H-M   'P 1'
#
loop_
_entity.id
_entity.type
_entity.pdbx_description
1 polymer ?
#
loop_
_entity_poly.entity_id
_entity_poly.type
_entity_poly.pdbx_seq_one_letter_code
_entity_poly.pdbx_strand_id
1 'polypeptide(L)'
;MRAALEQARAAAEAGEVPVGAVVVRAGEIVGRGFNHPIGAHDPSAHAEIEALRDAAKRLGNYRLDGCTLYVTLEPCAMCAGAILHARLDRVVWGAAEPRTGAGGSVLDLFAQAALNHHTAVTTGVLADDAASLLTEFFGTRRVQQRLQALAGHPLRDDALRTPDGLFAPALDCGCASCFYSDWPSLGGLRLHVKDSAGQNASPSAAARQWLLLPGMPAQQGLFRELAAGLAAQGDRVVAPDWLGLGRSDKPKKDQRLSDAQQLAMLQDLLQHLQLDGERGLVVVAHGDAARLAQALVAKQAALGRPVQGLWLINPPNAAAPSADYRLWLEQLQRKLALDIAAALQTSATGAVMDADRQQWAAQFPDKGYRAGLRAWARDALAALDAAALTSAPLKQTMPILISIGEQARWWPAPSQGLDAWLADVAVATGTAGPLASQRCAGGDWLPLQNSAALLQASRFFDAGAQPAALGLVSATLR
;
A
#
# COMPACT_ATOMS: atom_id res chain seq x y z
N MET A 1 -34.10 10.17 27.49
CA MET A 1 -32.94 10.50 26.63
C MET A 1 -31.72 11.00 27.40
N ARG A 2 -31.78 12.06 28.24
CA ARG A 2 -30.59 12.53 28.99
C ARG A 2 -29.88 11.43 29.81
N ALA A 3 -30.63 10.57 30.49
CA ALA A 3 -30.08 9.40 31.17
C ALA A 3 -29.41 8.38 30.23
N ALA A 4 -29.85 8.26 28.97
CA ALA A 4 -29.18 7.44 27.96
C ALA A 4 -27.87 8.10 27.49
N LEU A 5 -27.82 9.44 27.38
CA LEU A 5 -26.57 10.17 27.12
C LEU A 5 -25.56 10.01 28.26
N GLU A 6 -25.99 9.90 29.52
CA GLU A 6 -25.10 9.56 30.64
C GLU A 6 -24.49 8.17 30.46
N GLN A 7 -25.28 7.18 30.03
CA GLN A 7 -24.77 5.84 29.70
C GLN A 7 -23.79 5.89 28.50
N ALA A 8 -24.08 6.70 27.48
CA ALA A 8 -23.18 6.90 26.35
C ALA A 8 -21.83 7.51 26.75
N ARG A 9 -21.81 8.43 27.73
CA ARG A 9 -20.57 8.96 28.30
C ARG A 9 -19.79 7.89 29.06
N ALA A 10 -20.47 7.03 29.83
CA ALA A 10 -19.83 5.90 30.49
C ALA A 10 -19.18 4.93 29.48
N ALA A 11 -19.81 4.67 28.33
CA ALA A 11 -19.19 3.93 27.23
C ALA A 11 -17.91 4.61 26.72
N ALA A 12 -17.95 5.91 26.44
CA ALA A 12 -16.75 6.65 26.01
C ALA A 12 -15.60 6.58 27.02
N GLU A 13 -15.89 6.72 28.32
CA GLU A 13 -14.91 6.61 29.40
C GLU A 13 -14.29 5.21 29.48
N ALA A 14 -15.07 4.16 29.18
CA ALA A 14 -14.59 2.79 29.03
C ALA A 14 -13.86 2.52 27.71
N GLY A 15 -13.69 3.54 26.85
CA GLY A 15 -13.05 3.41 25.55
C GLY A 15 -13.94 2.74 24.50
N GLU A 16 -15.25 2.68 24.70
CA GLU A 16 -16.23 2.06 23.81
C GLU A 16 -16.98 3.12 22.97
N VAL A 17 -17.58 2.71 21.85
CA VAL A 17 -18.40 3.65 21.03
C VAL A 17 -19.51 4.23 21.92
N PRO A 18 -19.69 5.56 21.99
CA PRO A 18 -20.57 6.22 22.95
C PRO A 18 -22.05 6.08 22.59
N VAL A 19 -22.59 4.89 22.83
CA VAL A 19 -24.01 4.59 22.72
C VAL A 19 -24.52 4.16 24.08
N GLY A 20 -25.63 4.74 24.50
CA GLY A 20 -26.27 4.45 25.78
C GLY A 20 -27.76 4.28 25.61
N ALA A 21 -28.36 3.47 26.48
CA ALA A 21 -29.78 3.16 26.47
C ALA A 21 -30.35 3.03 27.88
N VAL A 22 -31.63 3.36 28.02
CA VAL A 22 -32.41 3.12 29.24
C VAL A 22 -33.82 2.63 28.89
N VAL A 23 -34.35 1.71 29.67
CA VAL A 23 -35.75 1.25 29.60
C VAL A 23 -36.53 1.90 30.72
N VAL A 24 -37.71 2.46 30.40
CA VAL A 24 -38.58 3.17 31.34
C VAL A 24 -39.95 2.52 31.40
N ARG A 25 -40.50 2.32 32.59
CA ARG A 25 -41.87 1.84 32.84
C ARG A 25 -42.54 2.74 33.87
N ALA A 26 -43.74 3.24 33.59
CA ALA A 26 -44.49 4.12 34.49
C ALA A 26 -43.69 5.34 35.02
N GLY A 27 -42.79 5.89 34.19
CA GLY A 27 -41.94 7.02 34.56
C GLY A 27 -40.63 6.66 35.27
N GLU A 28 -40.43 5.40 35.64
CA GLU A 28 -39.23 4.93 36.33
C GLU A 28 -38.27 4.20 35.39
N ILE A 29 -36.97 4.41 35.56
CA ILE A 29 -35.94 3.67 34.81
C ILE A 29 -35.84 2.27 35.41
N VAL A 30 -36.26 1.29 34.63
CA VAL A 30 -36.23 -0.13 34.98
C VAL A 30 -35.09 -0.88 34.33
N GLY A 31 -34.32 -0.28 33.42
CA GLY A 31 -33.13 -0.88 32.84
C GLY A 31 -32.13 0.15 32.33
N ARG A 32 -30.83 -0.12 32.46
CA ARG A 32 -29.75 0.73 31.93
C ARG A 32 -28.73 -0.12 31.19
N GLY A 33 -28.19 0.42 30.12
CA GLY A 33 -27.14 -0.24 29.34
C GLY A 33 -26.31 0.76 28.55
N PHE A 34 -25.04 0.42 28.36
CA PHE A 34 -24.15 1.14 27.45
C PHE A 34 -23.40 0.12 26.59
N ASN A 35 -22.96 0.58 25.42
CA ASN A 35 -22.24 -0.26 24.47
C ASN A 35 -20.87 -0.65 25.04
N HIS A 36 -20.57 -1.95 25.13
CA HIS A 36 -19.29 -2.45 25.64
C HIS A 36 -18.78 -3.78 25.02
N PRO A 37 -18.85 -3.96 23.70
CA PRO A 37 -18.48 -5.21 23.05
C PRO A 37 -16.98 -5.53 23.12
N ILE A 38 -16.10 -4.53 23.21
CA ILE A 38 -14.65 -4.75 23.31
C ILE A 38 -14.33 -5.28 24.71
N GLY A 39 -14.81 -4.60 25.75
CA GLY A 39 -14.55 -4.95 27.15
C GLY A 39 -15.20 -6.26 27.58
N ALA A 40 -16.42 -6.56 27.09
CA ALA A 40 -17.11 -7.82 27.38
C ALA A 40 -16.66 -8.99 26.52
N HIS A 41 -15.93 -8.74 25.43
CA HIS A 41 -15.69 -9.73 24.37
C HIS A 41 -16.99 -10.37 23.84
N ASP A 42 -18.09 -9.61 23.86
CA ASP A 42 -19.42 -10.06 23.47
C ASP A 42 -19.93 -9.20 22.31
N PRO A 43 -20.07 -9.75 21.08
CA PRO A 43 -20.56 -9.00 19.94
C PRO A 43 -22.01 -8.53 20.10
N SER A 44 -22.75 -9.06 21.09
CA SER A 44 -24.12 -8.67 21.41
C SER A 44 -24.25 -7.57 22.47
N ALA A 45 -23.14 -7.15 23.09
CA ALA A 45 -23.13 -6.18 24.21
C ALA A 45 -23.35 -4.71 23.76
N HIS A 46 -24.37 -4.50 22.95
CA HIS A 46 -24.88 -3.18 22.57
C HIS A 46 -25.73 -2.58 23.69
N ALA A 47 -25.80 -1.26 23.73
CA ALA A 47 -26.50 -0.52 24.79
C ALA A 47 -27.96 -0.97 24.97
N GLU A 48 -28.68 -1.18 23.87
CA GLU A 48 -30.09 -1.61 23.87
C GLU A 48 -30.23 -3.01 24.45
N ILE A 49 -29.37 -3.95 24.05
CA ILE A 49 -29.38 -5.33 24.53
C ILE A 49 -29.15 -5.36 26.05
N GLU A 50 -28.19 -4.58 26.52
CA GLU A 50 -27.88 -4.51 27.94
C GLU A 50 -29.01 -3.86 28.75
N ALA A 51 -29.60 -2.78 28.24
CA ALA A 51 -30.74 -2.14 28.90
C ALA A 51 -31.98 -3.06 28.95
N LEU A 52 -32.23 -3.84 27.89
CA LEU A 52 -33.29 -4.84 27.85
C LEU A 52 -33.01 -6.00 28.82
N ARG A 53 -31.77 -6.51 28.89
CA ARG A 53 -31.35 -7.56 29.83
C ARG A 53 -31.51 -7.10 31.28
N ASP A 54 -31.09 -5.88 31.61
CA ASP A 54 -31.24 -5.29 32.94
C ASP A 54 -32.73 -5.15 33.32
N ALA A 55 -33.55 -4.62 32.40
CA ALA A 55 -34.99 -4.47 32.60
C ALA A 55 -35.70 -5.82 32.79
N ALA A 56 -35.40 -6.81 31.96
CA ALA A 56 -36.02 -8.13 32.04
C ALA A 56 -35.70 -8.83 33.36
N LYS A 57 -34.45 -8.74 33.82
CA LYS A 57 -34.03 -9.29 35.12
C LYS A 57 -34.76 -8.60 36.28
N ARG A 58 -34.85 -7.27 36.27
CA ARG A 58 -35.51 -6.50 37.35
C ARG A 58 -37.02 -6.73 37.41
N LEU A 59 -37.66 -6.86 36.25
CA LEU A 59 -39.10 -7.11 36.15
C LEU A 59 -39.46 -8.60 36.22
N GLY A 60 -38.46 -9.49 36.22
CA GLY A 60 -38.67 -10.94 36.23
C GLY A 60 -39.39 -11.47 34.99
N ASN A 61 -39.31 -10.77 33.86
CA ASN A 61 -40.04 -11.13 32.64
C ASN A 61 -39.28 -10.66 31.39
N TYR A 62 -39.24 -11.51 30.36
CA TYR A 62 -38.64 -11.20 29.07
C TYR A 62 -39.53 -10.30 28.20
N ARG A 63 -40.84 -10.28 28.47
CA ARG A 63 -41.78 -9.33 27.87
C ARG A 63 -41.84 -8.07 28.72
N LEU A 64 -41.59 -6.95 28.08
CA LEU A 64 -41.48 -5.62 28.67
C LEU A 64 -42.66 -4.74 28.23
N ASP A 65 -43.86 -5.30 28.17
CA ASP A 65 -45.09 -4.56 27.86
C ASP A 65 -45.24 -3.34 28.80
N GLY A 66 -45.70 -2.20 28.26
CA GLY A 66 -45.78 -0.95 29.02
C GLY A 66 -44.45 -0.21 29.17
N CYS A 67 -43.36 -0.70 28.59
CA CYS A 67 -42.05 -0.05 28.66
C CYS A 67 -41.72 0.76 27.39
N THR A 68 -40.99 1.86 27.58
CA THR A 68 -40.34 2.63 26.51
C THR A 68 -38.82 2.49 26.60
N LEU A 69 -38.16 2.14 25.50
CA LEU A 69 -36.69 2.25 25.39
C LEU A 69 -36.29 3.62 24.87
N TYR A 70 -35.29 4.23 25.49
CA TYR A 70 -34.59 5.40 24.98
C TYR A 70 -33.14 5.02 24.66
N VAL A 71 -32.67 5.27 23.44
CA VAL A 71 -31.29 4.99 23.01
C VAL A 71 -30.69 6.17 22.27
N THR A 72 -29.40 6.45 22.43
CA THR A 72 -28.79 7.66 21.84
C THR A 72 -28.61 7.58 20.32
N LEU A 73 -28.51 6.37 19.75
CA LEU A 73 -28.32 6.11 18.33
C LEU A 73 -29.43 5.20 17.80
N GLU A 74 -29.78 5.33 16.53
CA GLU A 74 -30.71 4.44 15.84
C GLU A 74 -30.29 2.95 15.99
N PRO A 75 -31.21 2.05 16.39
CA PRO A 75 -30.90 0.64 16.57
C PRO A 75 -30.45 -0.06 15.29
N CYS A 76 -29.44 -0.94 15.41
CA CYS A 76 -29.07 -1.86 14.34
C CYS A 76 -30.08 -3.03 14.25
N ALA A 77 -29.93 -3.88 13.22
CA ALA A 77 -30.86 -5.01 12.98
C ALA A 77 -30.98 -5.97 14.18
N MET A 78 -29.88 -6.26 14.88
CA MET A 78 -29.88 -7.09 16.09
C MET A 78 -30.72 -6.46 17.20
N CYS A 79 -30.47 -5.19 17.51
CA CYS A 79 -31.16 -4.48 18.58
C CYS A 79 -32.64 -4.29 18.25
N ALA A 80 -32.98 -3.94 17.00
CA ALA A 80 -34.36 -3.83 16.54
C ALA A 80 -35.13 -5.15 16.68
N GLY A 81 -34.53 -6.29 16.29
CA GLY A 81 -35.11 -7.61 16.52
C GLY A 81 -35.35 -7.91 18.01
N ALA A 82 -34.37 -7.58 18.87
CA ALA A 82 -34.50 -7.77 20.31
C ALA A 82 -35.61 -6.90 20.93
N ILE A 83 -35.75 -5.64 20.49
CA ILE A 83 -36.81 -4.72 20.91
C ILE A 83 -38.19 -5.30 20.61
N LEU A 84 -38.37 -5.83 19.39
CA LEU A 84 -39.62 -6.46 18.96
C LEU A 84 -39.91 -7.74 19.75
N HIS A 85 -38.91 -8.58 20.00
CA HIS A 85 -39.06 -9.79 20.83
C HIS A 85 -39.38 -9.47 22.30
N ALA A 86 -38.83 -8.37 22.83
CA ALA A 86 -39.12 -7.88 24.17
C ALA A 86 -40.50 -7.21 24.28
N ARG A 87 -41.20 -6.99 23.16
CA ARG A 87 -42.55 -6.41 23.12
C ARG A 87 -42.66 -5.01 23.73
N LEU A 88 -41.66 -4.18 23.51
CA LEU A 88 -41.73 -2.78 23.94
C LEU A 88 -42.90 -2.06 23.26
N ASP A 89 -43.58 -1.21 24.01
CA ASP A 89 -44.65 -0.36 23.48
C ASP A 89 -44.05 0.71 22.55
N ARG A 90 -42.88 1.24 22.92
CA ARG A 90 -42.21 2.31 22.19
C ARG A 90 -40.69 2.23 22.27
N VAL A 91 -40.03 2.59 21.18
CA VAL A 91 -38.61 2.93 21.14
C VAL A 91 -38.45 4.39 20.73
N VAL A 92 -37.52 5.07 21.40
CA VAL A 92 -37.18 6.48 21.16
C VAL A 92 -35.68 6.57 20.94
N TRP A 93 -35.24 7.12 19.80
CA TRP A 93 -33.81 7.34 19.56
C TRP A 93 -33.42 8.78 19.25
N GLY A 94 -32.14 9.07 19.45
CA GLY A 94 -31.51 10.35 19.16
C GLY A 94 -31.05 10.47 17.71
N ALA A 95 -29.75 10.25 17.48
CA ALA A 95 -29.12 10.36 16.17
C ALA A 95 -29.51 9.19 15.25
N ALA A 96 -29.54 9.43 13.93
CA ALA A 96 -29.68 8.39 12.92
C ALA A 96 -28.34 7.66 12.66
N GLU A 97 -28.39 6.41 12.19
CA GLU A 97 -27.22 5.61 11.82
C GLU A 97 -27.27 5.26 10.32
N PRO A 98 -26.72 6.13 9.43
CA PRO A 98 -26.90 6.00 7.99
C PRO A 98 -26.21 4.78 7.37
N ARG A 99 -25.30 4.10 8.09
CA ARG A 99 -24.54 2.96 7.54
C ARG A 99 -25.11 1.61 7.93
N THR A 100 -25.81 1.51 9.07
CA THR A 100 -26.28 0.21 9.60
C THR A 100 -27.63 0.26 10.32
N GLY A 101 -28.27 1.44 10.42
CA GLY A 101 -29.52 1.63 11.12
C GLY A 101 -30.67 0.83 10.50
N ALA A 102 -31.45 0.17 11.37
CA ALA A 102 -32.56 -0.70 10.98
C ALA A 102 -33.94 -0.13 11.37
N GLY A 103 -34.01 1.17 11.67
CA GLY A 103 -35.24 1.90 11.99
C GLY A 103 -35.61 2.95 10.94
N GLY A 104 -35.14 2.79 9.70
CA GLY A 104 -35.43 3.68 8.58
C GLY A 104 -34.21 4.11 7.76
N SER A 105 -32.97 3.97 8.27
CA SER A 105 -31.77 4.40 7.54
C SER A 105 -31.36 3.45 6.40
N VAL A 106 -31.03 2.20 6.72
CA VAL A 106 -30.65 1.17 5.73
C VAL A 106 -31.77 0.17 5.53
N LEU A 107 -32.40 -0.24 6.62
CA LEU A 107 -33.57 -1.09 6.66
C LEU A 107 -34.58 -0.47 7.63
N ASP A 108 -35.84 -0.87 7.50
CA ASP A 108 -36.86 -0.55 8.49
C ASP A 108 -37.55 -1.83 8.94
N LEU A 109 -37.09 -2.37 10.08
CA LEU A 109 -37.68 -3.57 10.70
C LEU A 109 -38.95 -3.25 11.47
N PHE A 110 -39.11 -2.00 11.95
CA PHE A 110 -40.31 -1.59 12.69
C PHE A 110 -41.52 -1.39 11.77
N ALA A 111 -41.30 -1.14 10.48
CA ALA A 111 -42.35 -1.05 9.46
C ALA A 111 -42.78 -2.40 8.84
N GLN A 112 -42.17 -3.53 9.21
CA GLN A 112 -42.47 -4.83 8.61
C GLN A 112 -43.76 -5.45 9.16
N ALA A 113 -44.87 -5.29 8.42
CA ALA A 113 -46.19 -5.78 8.83
C ALA A 113 -46.29 -7.32 9.00
N ALA A 114 -45.36 -8.08 8.44
CA ALA A 114 -45.30 -9.54 8.60
C ALA A 114 -44.80 -9.98 9.98
N LEU A 115 -44.18 -9.09 10.76
CA LEU A 115 -43.70 -9.39 12.10
C LEU A 115 -44.85 -9.37 13.11
N ASN A 116 -44.74 -10.19 14.14
CA ASN A 116 -45.84 -10.51 15.06
C ASN A 116 -46.12 -9.45 16.14
N HIS A 117 -45.15 -8.58 16.45
CA HIS A 117 -45.27 -7.49 17.41
C HIS A 117 -44.88 -6.18 16.74
N HIS A 118 -45.51 -5.08 17.14
CA HIS A 118 -45.23 -3.75 16.61
C HIS A 118 -44.93 -2.79 17.76
N THR A 119 -43.82 -2.07 17.62
CA THR A 119 -43.33 -1.09 18.60
C THR A 119 -43.45 0.29 17.98
N ALA A 120 -44.04 1.25 18.70
CA ALA A 120 -44.11 2.63 18.24
C ALA A 120 -42.70 3.25 18.18
N VAL A 121 -42.46 4.05 17.15
CA VAL A 121 -41.15 4.68 16.91
C VAL A 121 -41.24 6.19 17.14
N THR A 122 -40.26 6.75 17.84
CA THR A 122 -40.02 8.20 17.91
C THR A 122 -38.54 8.47 17.69
N THR A 123 -38.21 9.42 16.84
CA THR A 123 -36.83 9.67 16.41
C THR A 123 -36.41 11.10 16.70
N GLY A 124 -35.11 11.40 16.67
CA GLY A 124 -34.59 12.76 16.73
C GLY A 124 -34.50 13.39 18.12
N VAL A 125 -34.80 12.66 19.20
CA VAL A 125 -34.81 13.25 20.55
C VAL A 125 -33.39 13.48 21.03
N LEU A 126 -32.99 14.74 21.19
CA LEU A 126 -31.60 15.14 21.49
C LEU A 126 -30.59 14.56 20.48
N ALA A 127 -30.96 14.53 19.19
CA ALA A 127 -30.11 13.97 18.14
C ALA A 127 -28.75 14.66 18.05
N ASP A 128 -28.71 15.99 18.13
CA ASP A 128 -27.46 16.76 18.05
C ASP A 128 -26.50 16.42 19.19
N ASP A 129 -27.01 16.27 20.42
CA ASP A 129 -26.21 15.87 21.58
C ASP A 129 -25.63 14.46 21.38
N ALA A 130 -26.43 13.52 20.88
CA ALA A 130 -25.99 12.15 20.62
C ALA A 130 -24.96 12.07 19.47
N ALA A 131 -25.19 12.81 18.39
CA ALA A 131 -24.28 12.88 17.25
C ALA A 131 -22.94 13.54 17.62
N SER A 132 -22.99 14.54 18.51
CA SER A 132 -21.79 15.22 19.00
C SER A 132 -20.87 14.27 19.76
N LEU A 133 -21.41 13.41 20.64
CA LEU A 133 -20.62 12.40 21.36
C LEU A 133 -19.90 11.42 20.41
N LEU A 134 -20.60 10.92 19.39
CA LEU A 134 -20.00 10.05 18.37
C LEU A 134 -18.89 10.76 17.60
N THR A 135 -19.13 12.01 17.19
CA THR A 135 -18.17 12.81 16.44
C THR A 135 -16.90 13.08 17.24
N GLU A 136 -17.04 13.46 18.51
CA GLU A 136 -15.92 13.72 19.42
C GLU A 136 -15.10 12.45 19.69
N PHE A 137 -15.77 11.31 19.94
CA PHE A 137 -15.10 10.04 20.19
C PHE A 137 -14.25 9.56 18.99
N PHE A 138 -14.83 9.56 17.79
CA PHE A 138 -14.08 9.19 16.58
C PHE A 138 -13.03 10.23 16.21
N GLY A 139 -13.28 11.52 16.49
CA GLY A 139 -12.30 12.59 16.33
C GLY A 139 -11.05 12.35 17.18
N THR A 140 -11.25 12.10 18.48
CA THR A 140 -10.18 11.83 19.44
C THR A 140 -9.40 10.57 19.07
N ARG A 141 -10.07 9.48 18.69
CA ARG A 141 -9.40 8.24 18.24
C ARG A 141 -8.56 8.44 16.99
N ARG A 142 -9.05 9.19 16.00
CA ARG A 142 -8.26 9.51 14.79
C ARG A 142 -6.98 10.28 15.14
N VAL A 143 -7.06 11.22 16.07
CA VAL A 143 -5.90 11.97 16.56
C VAL A 143 -4.93 11.04 17.31
N GLN A 144 -5.43 10.20 18.21
CA GLN A 144 -4.59 9.24 18.95
C GLN A 144 -3.89 8.24 18.03
N GLN A 145 -4.59 7.66 17.05
CA GLN A 145 -3.99 6.77 16.05
C GLN A 145 -2.91 7.49 15.25
N ARG A 146 -3.16 8.74 14.84
CA ARG A 146 -2.15 9.57 14.16
C ARG A 146 -0.94 9.84 15.06
N LEU A 147 -1.15 10.16 16.34
CA LEU A 147 -0.07 10.40 17.30
C LEU A 147 0.74 9.12 17.58
N GLN A 148 0.09 7.97 17.70
CA GLN A 148 0.78 6.67 17.85
C GLN A 148 1.59 6.31 16.60
N ALA A 149 1.02 6.50 15.40
CA ALA A 149 1.75 6.30 14.15
C ALA A 149 2.94 7.27 13.99
N LEU A 150 2.81 8.51 14.47
CA LEU A 150 3.90 9.49 14.53
C LEU A 150 4.92 9.16 15.63
N ALA A 151 4.51 8.55 16.75
CA ALA A 151 5.43 8.17 17.83
C ALA A 151 6.36 7.03 17.41
N GLY A 152 5.89 6.07 16.60
CA GLY A 152 6.72 5.00 16.05
C GLY A 152 7.66 5.45 14.94
N HIS A 153 7.22 6.44 14.12
CA HIS A 153 8.01 6.99 13.02
C HIS A 153 7.81 8.51 12.92
N PRO A 154 8.54 9.31 13.73
CA PRO A 154 8.36 10.76 13.77
C PRO A 154 8.62 11.37 12.39
N LEU A 155 7.73 12.27 11.98
CA LEU A 155 7.91 13.01 10.73
C LEU A 155 8.83 14.20 11.00
N ARG A 156 9.96 14.27 10.29
CA ARG A 156 10.85 15.43 10.36
C ARG A 156 10.16 16.71 9.90
N ASP A 157 10.51 17.84 10.52
CA ASP A 157 9.95 19.16 10.18
C ASP A 157 10.19 19.58 8.72
N ASP A 158 11.22 19.04 8.08
CA ASP A 158 11.58 19.30 6.70
C ASP A 158 11.08 18.23 5.72
N ALA A 159 10.22 17.32 6.16
CA ALA A 159 9.64 16.26 5.37
C ALA A 159 8.11 16.35 5.30
N LEU A 160 7.53 15.63 4.35
CA LEU A 160 6.11 15.45 4.13
C LEU A 160 5.83 13.95 4.05
N ARG A 161 4.64 13.54 4.51
CA ARG A 161 4.17 12.17 4.44
C ARG A 161 2.87 12.14 3.69
N THR A 162 2.85 11.46 2.55
CA THR A 162 1.63 11.33 1.75
C THR A 162 0.58 10.58 2.58
N PRO A 163 -0.64 11.12 2.74
CA PRO A 163 -1.70 10.44 3.49
C PRO A 163 -2.01 9.06 2.91
N ASP A 164 -2.17 8.05 3.77
CA ASP A 164 -2.42 6.66 3.34
C ASP A 164 -3.72 6.52 2.52
N GLY A 165 -4.71 7.37 2.78
CA GLY A 165 -5.97 7.41 2.03
C GLY A 165 -5.85 7.81 0.55
N LEU A 166 -4.67 8.25 0.10
CA LEU A 166 -4.39 8.54 -1.32
C LEU A 166 -3.82 7.34 -2.08
N PHE A 167 -3.64 6.20 -1.41
CA PHE A 167 -3.18 4.97 -2.03
C PHE A 167 -4.33 3.97 -2.15
N ALA A 168 -4.71 3.66 -3.38
CA ALA A 168 -5.75 2.70 -3.72
C ALA A 168 -5.34 1.30 -3.24
N PRO A 169 -6.12 0.67 -2.35
CA PRO A 169 -5.83 -0.70 -1.87
C PRO A 169 -5.80 -1.74 -3.01
N ALA A 170 -6.56 -1.51 -4.09
CA ALA A 170 -6.60 -2.39 -5.25
C ALA A 170 -5.28 -2.45 -6.05
N LEU A 171 -4.38 -1.49 -5.84
CA LEU A 171 -3.07 -1.42 -6.52
C LEU A 171 -1.92 -1.86 -5.59
N ASP A 172 -2.25 -2.48 -4.46
CA ASP A 172 -1.30 -3.02 -3.51
C ASP A 172 -0.83 -4.42 -3.93
N CYS A 173 0.40 -4.81 -3.57
CA CYS A 173 0.99 -6.11 -3.89
C CYS A 173 0.59 -7.24 -2.93
N GLY A 174 -0.33 -6.97 -2.00
CA GLY A 174 -0.80 -7.95 -1.00
C GLY A 174 0.22 -8.27 0.12
N CYS A 175 1.48 -7.88 -0.03
CA CYS A 175 2.50 -8.02 1.02
C CYS A 175 2.25 -7.04 2.19
N ALA A 176 2.75 -7.39 3.36
CA ALA A 176 2.65 -6.54 4.54
C ALA A 176 3.43 -5.23 4.36
N SER A 177 2.83 -4.11 4.78
CA SER A 177 3.53 -2.83 4.86
C SER A 177 4.42 -2.79 6.10
N CYS A 178 5.70 -2.56 5.88
CA CYS A 178 6.73 -2.42 6.89
C CYS A 178 7.32 -1.00 6.84
N PHE A 179 7.72 -0.48 7.99
CA PHE A 179 8.25 0.88 8.12
C PHE A 179 9.54 0.89 8.94
N TYR A 180 10.50 1.71 8.48
CA TYR A 180 11.83 1.85 9.09
C TYR A 180 12.19 3.34 9.17
N SER A 181 12.86 3.78 10.23
CA SER A 181 13.22 5.21 10.38
C SER A 181 14.49 5.48 11.20
N ASP A 182 15.14 4.42 11.67
CA ASP A 182 16.24 4.42 12.62
C ASP A 182 17.61 4.16 11.97
N TRP A 183 17.65 3.89 10.66
CA TRP A 183 18.90 3.66 9.97
C TRP A 183 19.64 4.97 9.63
N PRO A 184 20.99 4.99 9.71
CA PRO A 184 21.77 6.17 9.39
C PRO A 184 21.49 6.75 7.99
N SER A 185 21.32 5.89 6.97
CA SER A 185 21.02 6.32 5.59
C SER A 185 19.69 7.06 5.44
N LEU A 186 18.73 6.78 6.32
CA LEU A 186 17.42 7.43 6.31
C LEU A 186 17.48 8.84 6.89
N GLY A 187 18.47 9.11 7.75
CA GLY A 187 18.62 10.40 8.41
C GLY A 187 17.36 10.83 9.16
N GLY A 188 16.59 9.89 9.72
CA GLY A 188 15.32 10.16 10.39
C GLY A 188 14.10 10.32 9.48
N LEU A 189 14.22 10.04 8.17
CA LEU A 189 13.05 9.85 7.29
C LEU A 189 12.48 8.45 7.49
N ARG A 190 11.16 8.29 7.32
CA ARG A 190 10.53 6.97 7.27
C ARG A 190 10.62 6.36 5.87
N LEU A 191 11.16 5.15 5.78
CA LEU A 191 11.08 4.27 4.63
C LEU A 191 9.83 3.38 4.74
N HIS A 192 9.11 3.22 3.64
CA HIS A 192 8.08 2.19 3.48
C HIS A 192 8.60 1.05 2.62
N VAL A 193 8.33 -0.19 3.06
CA VAL A 193 8.73 -1.41 2.37
C VAL A 193 7.57 -2.38 2.36
N LYS A 194 7.30 -3.00 1.23
CA LYS A 194 6.46 -4.19 1.15
C LYS A 194 7.32 -5.42 1.34
N ASP A 195 7.07 -6.18 2.40
CA ASP A 195 7.78 -7.43 2.69
C ASP A 195 6.76 -8.57 2.85
N SER A 196 6.88 -9.59 2.01
CA SER A 196 6.07 -10.81 2.08
C SER A 196 6.22 -11.56 3.41
N ALA A 197 7.35 -11.40 4.11
CA ALA A 197 7.61 -12.01 5.41
C ALA A 197 7.12 -11.16 6.60
N GLY A 198 6.80 -9.89 6.37
CA GLY A 198 6.36 -8.96 7.41
C GLY A 198 7.50 -8.20 8.12
N GLN A 199 7.11 -7.34 9.07
CA GLN A 199 8.03 -6.42 9.76
C GLN A 199 9.07 -7.19 10.58
N ASN A 200 10.35 -6.92 10.33
CA ASN A 200 11.48 -7.51 11.05
C ASN A 200 11.51 -9.05 11.05
N ALA A 201 10.92 -9.68 10.04
CA ALA A 201 10.90 -11.13 9.93
C ALA A 201 12.31 -11.71 9.76
N SER A 202 12.58 -12.80 10.47
CA SER A 202 13.85 -13.53 10.37
C SER A 202 14.01 -14.13 8.97
N PRO A 203 15.25 -14.20 8.44
CA PRO A 203 15.49 -14.78 7.13
C PRO A 203 15.15 -16.27 7.11
N SER A 204 14.50 -16.71 6.03
CA SER A 204 14.37 -18.13 5.69
C SER A 204 15.53 -18.51 4.79
N ALA A 205 16.39 -19.44 5.24
CA ALA A 205 17.55 -19.89 4.47
C ALA A 205 17.16 -20.56 3.13
N ALA A 206 15.98 -21.19 3.07
CA ALA A 206 15.54 -22.01 1.94
C ALA A 206 14.81 -21.25 0.81
N ALA A 207 14.39 -20.00 1.03
CA ALA A 207 13.63 -19.20 0.07
C ALA A 207 14.55 -18.31 -0.77
N ARG A 208 14.29 -18.17 -2.08
CA ARG A 208 14.97 -17.13 -2.87
C ARG A 208 14.44 -15.77 -2.44
N GLN A 209 15.33 -14.78 -2.46
CA GLN A 209 15.00 -13.42 -2.04
C GLN A 209 14.95 -12.51 -3.27
N TRP A 210 13.91 -11.70 -3.37
CA TRP A 210 13.67 -10.82 -4.49
C TRP A 210 13.56 -9.38 -4.01
N LEU A 211 14.45 -8.51 -4.50
CA LEU A 211 14.38 -7.07 -4.28
C LEU A 211 13.77 -6.40 -5.52
N LEU A 212 12.56 -5.85 -5.39
CA LEU A 212 11.83 -5.24 -6.51
C LEU A 212 11.90 -3.71 -6.43
N LEU A 213 12.57 -3.10 -7.41
CA LEU A 213 12.90 -1.68 -7.46
C LEU A 213 12.09 -0.95 -8.54
N PRO A 214 11.07 -0.16 -8.18
CA PRO A 214 10.22 0.51 -9.15
C PRO A 214 10.94 1.69 -9.79
N GLY A 215 10.73 1.93 -11.08
CA GLY A 215 11.19 3.15 -11.75
C GLY A 215 10.30 4.35 -11.40
N MET A 216 10.79 5.57 -11.59
CA MET A 216 9.98 6.76 -11.36
C MET A 216 8.89 6.91 -12.45
N PRO A 217 7.71 7.52 -12.17
CA PRO A 217 7.18 7.93 -10.86
C PRO A 217 6.43 6.80 -10.15
N ALA A 218 6.61 5.55 -10.61
CA ALA A 218 5.92 4.40 -10.05
C ALA A 218 6.38 4.11 -8.61
N GLN A 219 5.60 3.24 -7.97
CA GLN A 219 5.78 2.78 -6.60
C GLN A 219 5.88 1.26 -6.60
N GLN A 220 6.10 0.66 -5.43
CA GLN A 220 6.21 -0.81 -5.36
C GLN A 220 4.97 -1.56 -5.90
N GLY A 221 3.79 -0.93 -5.92
CA GLY A 221 2.56 -1.50 -6.49
C GLY A 221 2.64 -1.81 -8.00
N LEU A 222 3.66 -1.29 -8.69
CA LEU A 222 4.00 -1.69 -10.06
C LEU A 222 4.24 -3.19 -10.17
N PHE A 223 4.80 -3.81 -9.14
CA PHE A 223 5.14 -5.24 -9.14
C PHE A 223 4.08 -6.10 -8.44
N ARG A 224 2.86 -5.61 -8.23
CA ARG A 224 1.84 -6.32 -7.43
C ARG A 224 1.63 -7.78 -7.82
N GLU A 225 1.51 -8.07 -9.11
CA GLU A 225 1.32 -9.42 -9.62
C GLU A 225 2.59 -10.28 -9.50
N LEU A 226 3.75 -9.69 -9.80
CA LEU A 226 5.06 -10.36 -9.65
C LEU A 226 5.31 -10.73 -8.18
N ALA A 227 5.08 -9.80 -7.28
CA ALA A 227 5.25 -10.00 -5.85
C ALA A 227 4.29 -11.08 -5.32
N ALA A 228 3.01 -11.03 -5.69
CA ALA A 228 2.04 -12.04 -5.30
C ALA A 228 2.42 -13.43 -5.83
N GLY A 229 2.84 -13.52 -7.10
CA GLY A 229 3.24 -14.79 -7.73
C GLY A 229 4.48 -15.42 -7.12
N LEU A 230 5.50 -14.62 -6.79
CA LEU A 230 6.72 -15.09 -6.12
C LEU A 230 6.45 -15.48 -4.67
N ALA A 231 5.70 -14.67 -3.91
CA ALA A 231 5.33 -14.99 -2.54
C ALA A 231 4.51 -16.29 -2.45
N ALA A 232 3.61 -16.53 -3.42
CA ALA A 232 2.84 -17.77 -3.51
C ALA A 232 3.72 -19.02 -3.76
N GLN A 233 4.92 -18.85 -4.32
CA GLN A 233 5.91 -19.92 -4.50
C GLN A 233 6.76 -20.18 -3.25
N GLY A 234 6.55 -19.40 -2.18
CA GLY A 234 7.34 -19.47 -0.95
C GLY A 234 8.63 -18.66 -0.99
N ASP A 235 8.83 -17.85 -2.03
CA ASP A 235 9.96 -16.91 -2.10
C ASP A 235 9.68 -15.66 -1.26
N ARG A 236 10.75 -15.05 -0.74
CA ARG A 236 10.65 -13.78 -0.02
C ARG A 236 10.75 -12.63 -1.00
N VAL A 237 9.71 -11.81 -1.06
CA VAL A 237 9.66 -10.59 -1.85
C VAL A 237 9.77 -9.38 -0.95
N VAL A 238 10.69 -8.48 -1.30
CA VAL A 238 10.91 -7.18 -0.66
C VAL A 238 10.86 -6.09 -1.73
N ALA A 239 9.99 -5.11 -1.56
CA ALA A 239 9.79 -4.03 -2.52
C ALA A 239 9.69 -2.67 -1.79
N PRO A 240 10.79 -1.89 -1.71
CA PRO A 240 10.79 -0.58 -1.07
C PRO A 240 10.16 0.50 -1.97
N ASP A 241 9.50 1.47 -1.34
CA ASP A 241 9.30 2.79 -1.95
C ASP A 241 10.56 3.64 -1.75
N TRP A 242 11.00 4.33 -2.79
CA TRP A 242 12.12 5.26 -2.67
C TRP A 242 11.82 6.40 -1.69
N LEU A 243 12.83 6.87 -0.97
CA LEU A 243 12.72 8.14 -0.25
C LEU A 243 12.30 9.23 -1.25
N GLY A 244 11.33 10.07 -0.90
CA GLY A 244 10.77 11.04 -1.85
C GLY A 244 9.63 10.54 -2.74
N LEU A 245 9.30 9.25 -2.73
CA LEU A 245 8.22 8.62 -3.51
C LEU A 245 7.33 7.74 -2.62
N GLY A 246 6.18 7.31 -3.14
CA GLY A 246 5.30 6.32 -2.51
C GLY A 246 4.86 6.66 -1.09
N ARG A 247 4.84 5.69 -0.18
CA ARG A 247 4.51 5.89 1.24
C ARG A 247 5.73 6.24 2.11
N SER A 248 6.92 6.25 1.52
CA SER A 248 8.13 6.79 2.15
C SER A 248 8.01 8.31 2.31
N ASP A 249 8.70 8.84 3.31
CA ASP A 249 8.74 10.27 3.57
C ASP A 249 9.39 11.03 2.42
N LYS A 250 8.88 12.23 2.17
CA LYS A 250 9.30 13.10 1.07
C LYS A 250 9.95 14.35 1.62
N PRO A 251 11.24 14.59 1.36
CA PRO A 251 11.86 15.87 1.70
C PRO A 251 11.13 17.04 1.05
N LYS A 252 11.07 18.19 1.72
CA LYS A 252 10.50 19.43 1.15
C LYS A 252 11.42 20.07 0.10
N LYS A 253 12.71 19.73 0.11
CA LYS A 253 13.74 20.26 -0.79
C LYS A 253 14.52 19.12 -1.45
N ASP A 254 14.81 19.26 -2.74
CA ASP A 254 15.42 18.24 -3.58
C ASP A 254 16.91 18.04 -3.29
N GLN A 255 17.61 19.06 -2.78
CA GLN A 255 19.03 18.94 -2.38
C GLN A 255 19.23 18.01 -1.17
N ARG A 256 18.15 17.59 -0.49
CA ARG A 256 18.20 16.71 0.69
C ARG A 256 18.07 15.23 0.36
N LEU A 257 18.13 14.89 -0.93
CA LEU A 257 18.05 13.51 -1.41
C LEU A 257 19.00 13.34 -2.58
N SER A 258 19.70 12.21 -2.63
CA SER A 258 20.59 11.86 -3.73
C SER A 258 20.57 10.36 -4.03
N ASP A 259 21.00 9.97 -5.22
CA ASP A 259 21.23 8.57 -5.59
C ASP A 259 22.17 7.86 -4.60
N ALA A 260 23.18 8.55 -4.08
CA ALA A 260 24.07 8.00 -3.05
C ALA A 260 23.34 7.66 -1.75
N GLN A 261 22.37 8.49 -1.35
CA GLN A 261 21.53 8.22 -0.18
C GLN A 261 20.56 7.07 -0.44
N GLN A 262 19.93 7.01 -1.62
CA GLN A 262 19.08 5.87 -2.00
C GLN A 262 19.87 4.56 -1.99
N LEU A 263 21.09 4.57 -2.50
CA LEU A 263 21.97 3.40 -2.50
C LEU A 263 22.36 2.98 -1.07
N ALA A 264 22.70 3.93 -0.20
CA ALA A 264 22.96 3.64 1.21
C ALA A 264 21.72 3.06 1.92
N MET A 265 20.52 3.56 1.60
CA MET A 265 19.26 3.03 2.11
C MET A 265 19.01 1.58 1.67
N LEU A 266 19.29 1.24 0.41
CA LEU A 266 19.18 -0.15 -0.04
C LEU A 266 20.17 -1.06 0.69
N GLN A 267 21.38 -0.60 0.98
CA GLN A 267 22.35 -1.41 1.72
C GLN A 267 21.94 -1.65 3.17
N ASP A 268 21.45 -0.60 3.86
CA ASP A 268 20.89 -0.75 5.20
C ASP A 268 19.69 -1.73 5.18
N LEU A 269 18.84 -1.66 4.16
CA LEU A 269 17.74 -2.60 3.95
C LEU A 269 18.23 -4.06 3.77
N LEU A 270 19.20 -4.29 2.88
CA LEU A 270 19.76 -5.62 2.65
C LEU A 270 20.39 -6.19 3.92
N GLN A 271 21.11 -5.36 4.68
CA GLN A 271 21.76 -5.75 5.93
C GLN A 271 20.75 -6.02 7.04
N HIS A 272 19.76 -5.14 7.22
CA HIS A 272 18.75 -5.24 8.28
C HIS A 272 17.88 -6.49 8.11
N LEU A 273 17.45 -6.76 6.87
CA LEU A 273 16.60 -7.90 6.55
C LEU A 273 17.36 -9.20 6.29
N GLN A 274 18.69 -9.15 6.29
CA GLN A 274 19.58 -10.27 5.99
C GLN A 274 19.18 -10.91 4.65
N LEU A 275 19.15 -10.07 3.60
CA LEU A 275 18.86 -10.51 2.24
C LEU A 275 20.11 -11.11 1.56
N ASP A 276 20.68 -12.13 2.21
CA ASP A 276 21.85 -12.89 1.81
C ASP A 276 21.66 -14.41 2.01
N GLY A 277 20.42 -14.90 1.87
CA GLY A 277 20.06 -16.30 2.06
C GLY A 277 20.75 -17.29 1.10
N GLU A 278 20.68 -18.59 1.37
CA GLU A 278 21.43 -19.64 0.64
C GLU A 278 21.09 -19.70 -0.86
N ARG A 279 19.83 -19.42 -1.22
CA ARG A 279 19.37 -19.32 -2.62
C ARG A 279 19.67 -17.97 -3.28
N GLY A 280 20.19 -17.03 -2.50
CA GLY A 280 20.63 -15.72 -2.96
C GLY A 280 19.54 -14.69 -3.19
N LEU A 281 20.02 -13.49 -3.49
CA LEU A 281 19.26 -12.30 -3.84
C LEU A 281 19.19 -12.14 -5.36
N VAL A 282 17.98 -11.94 -5.88
CA VAL A 282 17.74 -11.44 -7.24
C VAL A 282 17.21 -10.02 -7.15
N VAL A 283 17.87 -9.08 -7.84
CA VAL A 283 17.42 -7.69 -7.93
C VAL A 283 16.64 -7.50 -9.22
N VAL A 284 15.41 -7.00 -9.11
CA VAL A 284 14.56 -6.65 -10.24
C VAL A 284 14.41 -5.14 -10.28
N ALA A 285 14.66 -4.52 -11.42
CA ALA A 285 14.58 -3.08 -11.57
C ALA A 285 13.77 -2.69 -12.81
N HIS A 286 12.78 -1.83 -12.62
CA HIS A 286 11.99 -1.28 -13.72
C HIS A 286 12.49 0.09 -14.12
N GLY A 287 12.55 0.35 -15.43
CA GLY A 287 12.85 1.66 -15.97
C GLY A 287 14.22 2.15 -15.50
N ASP A 288 14.26 3.39 -15.07
CA ASP A 288 15.48 4.08 -14.67
C ASP A 288 16.00 3.73 -13.27
N ALA A 289 15.25 2.94 -12.50
CA ALA A 289 15.78 2.29 -11.29
C ALA A 289 16.95 1.34 -11.61
N ALA A 290 17.08 0.92 -12.87
CA ALA A 290 18.20 0.11 -13.36
C ALA A 290 19.57 0.68 -12.99
N ARG A 291 19.74 2.02 -12.98
CA ARG A 291 21.02 2.65 -12.60
C ARG A 291 21.40 2.37 -11.15
N LEU A 292 20.43 2.45 -10.23
CA LEU A 292 20.64 2.21 -8.81
C LEU A 292 20.80 0.73 -8.53
N ALA A 293 20.07 -0.12 -9.26
CA ALA A 293 20.22 -1.57 -9.18
C ALA A 293 21.63 -2.03 -9.60
N GLN A 294 22.16 -1.52 -10.70
CA GLN A 294 23.52 -1.82 -11.15
C GLN A 294 24.56 -1.32 -10.15
N ALA A 295 24.40 -0.11 -9.61
CA ALA A 295 25.27 0.43 -8.57
C ALA A 295 25.25 -0.42 -7.29
N LEU A 296 24.06 -0.91 -6.89
CA LEU A 296 23.90 -1.82 -5.75
C LEU A 296 24.63 -3.13 -5.99
N VAL A 297 24.43 -3.78 -7.13
CA VAL A 297 25.12 -5.02 -7.49
C VAL A 297 26.64 -4.84 -7.43
N ALA A 298 27.17 -3.79 -8.06
CA ALA A 298 28.60 -3.53 -8.07
C ALA A 298 29.15 -3.32 -6.64
N LYS A 299 28.40 -2.62 -5.79
CA LYS A 299 28.77 -2.38 -4.39
C LYS A 299 28.71 -3.65 -3.55
N GLN A 300 27.70 -4.49 -3.75
CA GLN A 300 27.55 -5.78 -3.08
C GLN A 300 28.68 -6.75 -3.49
N ALA A 301 29.03 -6.80 -4.78
CA ALA A 301 30.17 -7.56 -5.27
C ALA A 301 31.50 -7.11 -4.63
N ALA A 302 31.72 -5.79 -4.52
CA ALA A 302 32.91 -5.23 -3.87
C ALA A 302 33.00 -5.56 -2.37
N LEU A 303 31.86 -5.80 -1.71
CA LEU A 303 31.78 -6.22 -0.31
C LEU A 303 31.88 -7.74 -0.12
N GLY A 304 32.11 -8.51 -1.19
CA GLY A 304 32.15 -9.98 -1.14
C GLY A 304 30.78 -10.62 -0.87
N ARG A 305 29.68 -9.90 -1.16
CA ARG A 305 28.30 -10.36 -1.02
C ARG A 305 27.59 -10.35 -2.38
N PRO A 306 28.06 -11.15 -3.35
CA PRO A 306 27.56 -11.11 -4.72
C PRO A 306 26.04 -11.35 -4.78
N VAL A 307 25.37 -10.63 -5.69
CA VAL A 307 23.94 -10.79 -5.97
C VAL A 307 23.76 -11.93 -6.99
N GLN A 308 22.80 -12.82 -6.82
CA GLN A 308 22.68 -14.05 -7.60
C GLN A 308 22.02 -13.83 -8.96
N GLY A 309 21.31 -12.73 -9.15
CA GLY A 309 20.78 -12.35 -10.45
C GLY A 309 20.33 -10.91 -10.53
N LEU A 310 20.29 -10.39 -11.76
CA LEU A 310 19.76 -9.06 -12.06
C LEU A 310 18.73 -9.17 -13.18
N TRP A 311 17.53 -8.65 -12.95
CA TRP A 311 16.48 -8.53 -13.95
C TRP A 311 16.17 -7.06 -14.21
N LEU A 312 16.44 -6.60 -15.43
CA LEU A 312 16.12 -5.24 -15.87
C LEU A 312 14.89 -5.27 -16.78
N ILE A 313 13.87 -4.50 -16.42
CA ILE A 313 12.61 -4.37 -17.17
C ILE A 313 12.55 -2.96 -17.74
N ASN A 314 12.57 -2.83 -19.07
CA ASN A 314 12.56 -1.56 -19.80
C ASN A 314 13.62 -0.53 -19.32
N PRO A 315 14.90 -0.92 -19.12
CA PRO A 315 15.92 0.04 -18.71
C PRO A 315 16.14 1.13 -19.77
N PRO A 316 16.42 2.40 -19.40
CA PRO A 316 16.82 3.41 -20.36
C PRO A 316 18.18 3.05 -20.97
N ASN A 317 18.33 3.31 -22.28
CA ASN A 317 19.63 3.19 -22.93
C ASN A 317 20.56 4.30 -22.42
N ALA A 318 21.57 3.93 -21.63
CA ALA A 318 22.52 4.87 -21.04
C ALA A 318 23.54 5.41 -22.06
N ALA A 319 23.86 4.67 -23.12
CA ALA A 319 24.80 5.10 -24.15
C ALA A 319 24.15 6.05 -25.16
N ALA A 320 22.86 5.84 -25.45
CA ALA A 320 22.06 6.65 -26.35
C ALA A 320 20.66 6.83 -25.79
N PRO A 321 20.47 7.72 -24.78
CA PRO A 321 19.13 8.07 -24.34
C PRO A 321 18.41 8.74 -25.52
N SER A 322 17.16 8.35 -25.79
CA SER A 322 16.28 9.03 -26.75
C SER A 322 15.97 10.50 -26.36
N ALA A 323 15.08 11.19 -27.07
CA ALA A 323 14.77 12.60 -26.80
C ALA A 323 13.66 12.82 -25.75
N ASP A 324 12.55 12.06 -25.79
CA ASP A 324 11.40 12.11 -24.82
C ASP A 324 11.66 11.99 -23.26
N TYR A 325 11.83 10.86 -22.54
CA TYR A 325 12.69 10.65 -21.32
C TYR A 325 13.78 11.70 -20.98
N ARG A 326 14.68 12.19 -21.87
CA ARG A 326 15.60 13.29 -21.48
C ARG A 326 14.80 14.56 -21.24
N LEU A 327 13.93 14.90 -22.19
CA LEU A 327 12.95 15.98 -22.06
C LEU A 327 12.03 15.79 -20.84
N TRP A 328 11.63 14.57 -20.50
CA TRP A 328 10.82 14.22 -19.33
C TRP A 328 11.58 14.49 -18.04
N LEU A 329 12.84 14.05 -17.93
CA LEU A 329 13.68 14.35 -16.78
C LEU A 329 13.88 15.86 -16.63
N GLU A 330 14.14 16.57 -17.72
CA GLU A 330 14.25 18.04 -17.72
C GLU A 330 12.93 18.72 -17.31
N GLN A 331 11.79 18.19 -17.77
CA GLN A 331 10.46 18.66 -17.36
C GLN A 331 10.20 18.41 -15.88
N LEU A 332 10.53 17.23 -15.37
CA LEU A 332 10.40 16.90 -13.95
C LEU A 332 11.25 17.82 -13.09
N GLN A 333 12.48 18.08 -13.49
CA GLN A 333 13.40 18.96 -12.77
C GLN A 333 12.90 20.41 -12.74
N ARG A 334 12.37 20.93 -13.88
CA ARG A 334 12.01 22.35 -14.04
C ARG A 334 10.56 22.68 -13.68
N LYS A 335 9.59 21.81 -13.99
CA LYS A 335 8.14 22.10 -13.87
C LYS A 335 7.59 21.60 -12.54
N LEU A 336 7.55 22.48 -11.55
CA LEU A 336 7.03 22.19 -10.20
C LEU A 336 5.60 21.61 -10.18
N ALA A 337 4.77 21.96 -11.18
CA ALA A 337 3.36 21.58 -11.27
C ALA A 337 3.04 20.68 -12.48
N LEU A 338 4.01 19.92 -13.03
CA LEU A 338 3.73 18.98 -14.13
C LEU A 338 2.59 18.01 -13.78
N ASP A 339 1.59 17.89 -14.64
CA ASP A 339 0.58 16.83 -14.51
C ASP A 339 1.21 15.51 -14.93
N ILE A 340 1.54 14.68 -13.93
CA ILE A 340 2.24 13.40 -14.13
C ILE A 340 1.33 12.41 -14.86
N ALA A 341 0.03 12.39 -14.54
CA ALA A 341 -0.90 11.47 -15.19
C ALA A 341 -1.06 11.83 -16.67
N ALA A 342 -1.28 13.12 -16.97
CA ALA A 342 -1.41 13.60 -18.35
C ALA A 342 -0.11 13.46 -19.15
N ALA A 343 1.05 13.73 -18.55
CA ALA A 343 2.34 13.56 -19.23
C ALA A 343 2.64 12.09 -19.61
N LEU A 344 2.01 11.13 -18.93
CA LEU A 344 2.13 9.69 -19.20
C LEU A 344 0.98 9.14 -20.09
N GLN A 345 0.06 9.98 -20.57
CA GLN A 345 -1.08 9.56 -21.43
C GLN A 345 -0.70 9.32 -22.90
N THR A 346 0.54 9.54 -23.33
CA THR A 346 0.98 9.41 -24.73
C THR A 346 1.15 7.95 -25.21
N SER A 347 0.83 6.94 -24.38
CA SER A 347 0.86 5.52 -24.72
C SER A 347 -0.56 4.94 -24.94
N ALA A 348 -0.78 4.39 -26.14
CA ALA A 348 -2.09 4.00 -26.70
C ALA A 348 -2.76 2.74 -26.11
N THR A 349 -2.90 2.62 -24.79
CA THR A 349 -3.50 1.42 -24.16
C THR A 349 -4.40 1.73 -22.95
N GLY A 350 -5.68 1.34 -23.09
CA GLY A 350 -6.70 0.87 -22.11
C GLY A 350 -6.88 1.48 -20.70
N ALA A 351 -8.10 1.28 -20.16
CA ALA A 351 -8.56 1.78 -18.85
C ALA A 351 -7.80 1.25 -17.61
N VAL A 352 -7.11 0.11 -17.68
CA VAL A 352 -6.36 -0.45 -16.54
C VAL A 352 -5.11 0.38 -16.23
N MET A 353 -4.42 0.90 -17.25
CA MET A 353 -3.27 1.79 -17.07
C MET A 353 -3.66 3.17 -16.54
N ASP A 354 -4.91 3.59 -16.70
CA ASP A 354 -5.39 4.86 -16.14
C ASP A 354 -5.39 4.85 -14.61
N ALA A 355 -5.77 3.74 -13.99
CA ALA A 355 -5.75 3.61 -12.52
C ALA A 355 -4.31 3.67 -11.97
N ASP A 356 -3.36 2.98 -12.59
CA ASP A 356 -1.94 3.04 -12.21
C ASP A 356 -1.37 4.46 -12.36
N ARG A 357 -1.64 5.14 -13.49
CA ARG A 357 -1.20 6.52 -13.73
C ARG A 357 -1.79 7.51 -12.72
N GLN A 358 -3.08 7.37 -12.42
CA GLN A 358 -3.76 8.19 -11.41
C GLN A 358 -3.14 7.96 -10.03
N GLN A 359 -2.83 6.71 -9.67
CA GLN A 359 -2.16 6.39 -8.41
C GLN A 359 -0.76 7.00 -8.32
N TRP A 360 0.00 7.01 -9.41
CA TRP A 360 1.32 7.63 -9.43
C TRP A 360 1.25 9.15 -9.29
N ALA A 361 0.21 9.80 -9.81
CA ALA A 361 -0.03 11.22 -9.59
C ALA A 361 -0.52 11.51 -8.16
N ALA A 362 -1.41 10.68 -7.63
CA ALA A 362 -2.05 10.85 -6.31
C ALA A 362 -1.06 10.93 -5.15
N GLN A 363 0.14 10.35 -5.29
CA GLN A 363 1.18 10.44 -4.27
C GLN A 363 1.75 11.86 -4.06
N PHE A 364 1.43 12.77 -4.98
CA PHE A 364 1.84 14.18 -4.97
C PHE A 364 0.61 15.11 -4.94
N PRO A 365 -0.05 15.28 -3.77
CA PRO A 365 -1.23 16.13 -3.62
C PRO A 365 -1.02 17.58 -4.09
N ASP A 366 0.20 18.08 -3.89
CA ASP A 366 0.63 19.40 -4.31
C ASP A 366 2.13 19.42 -4.67
N LYS A 367 2.62 20.57 -5.14
CA LYS A 367 4.01 20.77 -5.59
C LYS A 367 5.08 20.51 -4.51
N GLY A 368 4.72 20.62 -3.23
CA GLY A 368 5.60 20.40 -2.09
C GLY A 368 6.06 18.95 -1.96
N TYR A 369 5.23 17.99 -2.38
CA TYR A 369 5.55 16.56 -2.34
C TYR A 369 6.52 16.12 -3.44
N ARG A 370 6.88 16.99 -4.39
CA ARG A 370 7.59 16.61 -5.62
C ARG A 370 9.10 16.77 -5.55
N ALA A 371 9.66 17.11 -4.38
CA ALA A 371 11.10 17.32 -4.28
C ALA A 371 11.91 16.05 -4.52
N GLY A 372 11.40 14.89 -4.10
CA GLY A 372 12.01 13.59 -4.40
C GLY A 372 12.10 13.31 -5.90
N LEU A 373 11.02 13.58 -6.63
CA LEU A 373 10.96 13.42 -8.08
C LEU A 373 11.95 14.33 -8.82
N ARG A 374 12.12 15.57 -8.34
CA ARG A 374 13.14 16.51 -8.85
C ARG A 374 14.57 16.07 -8.56
N ALA A 375 14.82 15.58 -7.35
CA ALA A 375 16.12 15.08 -6.95
C ALA A 375 16.53 13.89 -7.82
N TRP A 376 15.62 12.95 -8.02
CA TRP A 376 15.81 11.81 -8.89
C TRP A 376 16.08 12.25 -10.34
N ALA A 377 15.28 13.19 -10.87
CA ALA A 377 15.48 13.67 -12.24
C ALA A 377 16.83 14.37 -12.45
N ARG A 378 17.27 15.16 -11.46
CA ARG A 378 18.59 15.80 -11.45
C ARG A 378 19.71 14.74 -11.51
N ASP A 379 19.64 13.73 -10.66
CA ASP A 379 20.71 12.72 -10.58
C ASP A 379 20.71 11.81 -11.82
N ALA A 380 19.53 11.48 -12.36
CA ALA A 380 19.41 10.77 -13.63
C ALA A 380 19.99 11.56 -14.81
N LEU A 381 19.73 12.88 -14.91
CA LEU A 381 20.34 13.74 -15.93
C LEU A 381 21.86 13.79 -15.78
N ALA A 382 22.36 13.95 -14.55
CA ALA A 382 23.80 13.93 -14.28
C ALA A 382 24.44 12.60 -14.70
N ALA A 383 23.77 11.47 -14.47
CA ALA A 383 24.24 10.16 -14.90
C ALA A 383 24.25 10.00 -16.43
N LEU A 384 23.29 10.59 -17.15
CA LEU A 384 23.29 10.62 -18.61
C LEU A 384 24.41 11.50 -19.19
N ASP A 385 24.72 12.62 -18.52
CA ASP A 385 25.69 13.62 -18.98
C ASP A 385 27.15 13.29 -18.65
N ALA A 386 27.40 12.38 -17.71
CA ALA A 386 28.75 12.03 -17.23
C ALA A 386 29.67 11.32 -18.26
N ALA A 387 29.33 11.37 -19.56
CA ALA A 387 29.81 10.53 -20.65
C ALA A 387 29.47 9.06 -20.42
N ALA A 388 29.06 8.35 -21.49
CA ALA A 388 28.73 6.93 -21.48
C ALA A 388 29.67 6.19 -20.52
N LEU A 389 29.13 5.83 -19.35
CA LEU A 389 29.87 5.09 -18.34
C LEU A 389 30.40 3.86 -19.08
N THR A 390 31.70 3.88 -19.34
CA THR A 390 32.49 2.66 -19.38
C THR A 390 32.21 2.03 -18.03
N SER A 391 31.17 1.20 -17.99
CA SER A 391 30.77 0.48 -16.80
C SER A 391 32.03 -0.23 -16.38
N ALA A 392 32.59 0.13 -15.23
CA ALA A 392 33.69 -0.64 -14.67
C ALA A 392 33.22 -2.11 -14.73
N PRO A 393 33.94 -3.01 -15.41
CA PRO A 393 33.47 -4.35 -15.66
C PRO A 393 32.99 -4.93 -14.34
N LEU A 394 31.74 -5.40 -14.32
CA LEU A 394 31.23 -6.16 -13.18
C LEU A 394 32.22 -7.31 -12.96
N LYS A 395 33.00 -7.24 -11.87
CA LYS A 395 33.97 -8.29 -11.51
C LYS A 395 33.30 -9.62 -11.12
N GLN A 396 31.98 -9.67 -11.22
CA GLN A 396 31.14 -10.78 -10.85
C GLN A 396 30.45 -11.34 -12.10
N THR A 397 30.56 -12.65 -12.31
CA THR A 397 29.72 -13.39 -13.25
C THR A 397 28.38 -13.71 -12.60
N MET A 398 27.27 -13.26 -13.19
CA MET A 398 25.91 -13.57 -12.74
C MET A 398 24.92 -13.59 -13.90
N PRO A 399 23.79 -14.31 -13.80
CA PRO A 399 22.71 -14.23 -14.78
C PRO A 399 22.10 -12.82 -14.80
N ILE A 400 22.02 -12.24 -15.99
CA ILE A 400 21.33 -10.96 -16.26
C ILE A 400 20.20 -11.23 -17.25
N LEU A 401 18.97 -10.88 -16.85
CA LEU A 401 17.79 -10.90 -17.72
C LEU A 401 17.41 -9.48 -18.09
N ILE A 402 17.28 -9.19 -19.37
CA ILE A 402 16.78 -7.90 -19.87
C ILE A 402 15.47 -8.13 -20.62
N SER A 403 14.40 -7.49 -20.17
CA SER A 403 13.08 -7.54 -20.81
C SER A 403 12.76 -6.18 -21.43
N ILE A 404 12.46 -6.19 -22.74
CA ILE A 404 12.11 -5.02 -23.55
C ILE A 404 10.81 -5.27 -24.31
N GLY A 405 10.03 -4.23 -24.59
CA GLY A 405 9.09 -4.29 -25.73
C GLY A 405 8.30 -3.01 -26.06
N GLU A 406 7.57 -3.05 -27.17
CA GLU A 406 6.69 -2.05 -27.83
C GLU A 406 5.60 -1.24 -27.03
N GLN A 407 5.22 -1.56 -25.78
CA GLN A 407 4.46 -0.67 -24.87
C GLN A 407 5.42 0.28 -24.14
N ALA A 408 6.70 0.27 -24.54
CA ALA A 408 7.66 1.36 -24.45
C ALA A 408 7.20 2.63 -25.19
N ARG A 409 5.96 3.07 -24.96
CA ARG A 409 5.50 4.45 -25.22
C ARG A 409 5.56 5.32 -23.95
N TRP A 410 6.31 4.92 -22.93
CA TRP A 410 6.88 5.90 -22.00
C TRP A 410 8.28 6.37 -22.45
N TRP A 411 8.92 5.63 -23.38
CA TRP A 411 10.13 6.04 -24.11
C TRP A 411 10.48 5.02 -25.21
N PRO A 412 10.72 5.41 -26.47
CA PRO A 412 10.95 4.46 -27.55
C PRO A 412 12.23 3.63 -27.31
N ALA A 413 12.12 2.31 -27.43
CA ALA A 413 13.29 1.50 -27.73
C ALA A 413 13.89 2.03 -29.04
N PRO A 414 15.19 2.36 -29.09
CA PRO A 414 15.79 2.84 -30.33
C PRO A 414 15.71 1.71 -31.35
N SER A 415 14.92 1.92 -32.40
CA SER A 415 14.89 1.04 -33.58
C SER A 415 16.25 0.99 -34.29
N GLN A 416 17.13 1.95 -33.97
CA GLN A 416 18.52 2.03 -34.42
C GLN A 416 19.44 2.16 -33.19
N GLY A 417 20.25 1.15 -32.91
CA GLY A 417 21.27 1.21 -31.86
C GLY A 417 21.01 0.37 -30.61
N LEU A 418 19.93 -0.42 -30.55
CA LEU A 418 19.79 -1.48 -29.55
C LEU A 418 20.94 -2.50 -29.67
N ASP A 419 21.28 -2.90 -30.89
CA ASP A 419 22.40 -3.81 -31.15
C ASP A 419 23.75 -3.19 -30.78
N ALA A 420 23.94 -1.89 -31.01
CA ALA A 420 25.16 -1.17 -30.61
C ALA A 420 25.29 -1.01 -29.09
N TRP A 421 24.18 -0.73 -28.38
CA TRP A 421 24.18 -0.66 -26.92
C TRP A 421 24.40 -2.03 -26.27
N LEU A 422 23.79 -3.09 -26.82
CA LEU A 422 24.01 -4.46 -26.37
C LEU A 422 25.46 -4.91 -26.64
N ALA A 423 26.05 -4.50 -27.77
CA ALA A 423 27.45 -4.74 -28.08
C ALA A 423 28.40 -4.00 -27.10
N ASP A 424 28.11 -2.74 -26.74
CA ASP A 424 28.88 -1.98 -25.76
C ASP A 424 28.82 -2.61 -24.35
N VAL A 425 27.63 -3.07 -23.93
CA VAL A 425 27.45 -3.75 -22.63
C VAL A 425 28.20 -5.10 -22.60
N ALA A 426 28.22 -5.85 -23.70
CA ALA A 426 28.97 -7.10 -23.81
C ALA A 426 30.50 -6.87 -23.81
N VAL A 427 30.98 -5.82 -24.47
CA VAL A 427 32.40 -5.43 -24.50
C VAL A 427 32.87 -4.92 -23.14
N ALA A 428 32.06 -4.11 -22.44
CA ALA A 428 32.42 -3.51 -21.16
C ALA A 428 32.43 -4.50 -19.98
N THR A 429 31.73 -5.63 -20.08
CA THR A 429 31.62 -6.63 -18.99
C THR A 429 32.63 -7.77 -19.09
N GLY A 430 33.33 -7.93 -20.23
CA GLY A 430 34.38 -8.95 -20.39
C GLY A 430 33.88 -10.41 -20.29
N THR A 431 32.57 -10.64 -20.31
CA THR A 431 31.95 -11.95 -20.12
C THR A 431 31.44 -12.53 -21.43
N ALA A 432 32.00 -13.68 -21.84
CA ALA A 432 31.47 -14.54 -22.90
C ALA A 432 30.29 -15.44 -22.40
N GLY A 433 29.38 -14.87 -21.60
CA GLY A 433 28.20 -15.54 -21.06
C GLY A 433 26.91 -15.14 -21.81
N PRO A 434 25.88 -16.00 -21.91
CA PRO A 434 24.75 -15.74 -22.79
C PRO A 434 23.81 -14.66 -22.22
N LEU A 435 23.78 -13.51 -22.89
CA LEU A 435 22.66 -12.57 -22.82
C LEU A 435 21.49 -13.20 -23.58
N ALA A 436 20.44 -13.66 -22.87
CA ALA A 436 19.23 -14.18 -23.50
C ALA A 436 18.25 -13.02 -23.76
N SER A 437 18.03 -12.67 -25.04
CA SER A 437 16.95 -11.79 -25.46
C SER A 437 15.78 -12.63 -25.96
N GLN A 438 14.56 -12.36 -25.48
CA GLN A 438 13.35 -12.97 -26.03
C GLN A 438 12.46 -11.88 -26.61
N ARG A 439 12.43 -11.79 -27.94
CA ARG A 439 11.41 -11.02 -28.66
C ARG A 439 10.21 -11.94 -28.87
N CYS A 440 9.10 -11.69 -28.17
CA CYS A 440 7.88 -12.46 -28.35
C CYS A 440 7.38 -12.30 -29.80
N ALA A 441 7.13 -13.41 -30.49
CA ALA A 441 6.56 -13.42 -31.83
C ALA A 441 5.06 -13.12 -31.74
N GLY A 442 4.60 -11.97 -32.26
CA GLY A 442 3.17 -11.73 -32.43
C GLY A 442 2.64 -10.30 -32.32
N GLY A 443 3.44 -9.28 -31.96
CA GLY A 443 2.97 -7.87 -31.96
C GLY A 443 1.91 -7.52 -30.90
N ASP A 444 1.42 -8.50 -30.14
CA ASP A 444 0.55 -8.30 -28.99
C ASP A 444 1.29 -8.52 -27.66
N TRP A 445 0.96 -7.67 -26.70
CA TRP A 445 1.52 -7.65 -25.35
C TRP A 445 1.02 -8.83 -24.54
N LEU A 446 1.94 -9.69 -24.09
CA LEU A 446 1.65 -10.52 -22.94
C LEU A 446 1.91 -9.67 -21.70
N PRO A 447 0.88 -9.28 -20.92
CA PRO A 447 1.12 -8.60 -19.67
C PRO A 447 2.03 -9.47 -18.79
N LEU A 448 2.83 -8.85 -17.92
CA LEU A 448 3.52 -9.50 -16.78
C LEU A 448 2.52 -10.11 -15.76
N GLN A 449 1.33 -10.50 -16.23
CA GLN A 449 0.16 -11.03 -15.53
C GLN A 449 -0.09 -12.51 -15.86
N ASN A 450 0.78 -13.17 -16.62
CA ASN A 450 0.64 -14.61 -16.88
C ASN A 450 1.72 -15.41 -16.16
N SER A 451 1.30 -16.42 -15.41
CA SER A 451 2.15 -17.32 -14.61
C SER A 451 3.34 -17.90 -15.39
N ALA A 452 3.23 -18.01 -16.72
CA ALA A 452 4.29 -18.47 -17.62
C ALA A 452 5.55 -17.58 -17.63
N ALA A 453 5.41 -16.25 -17.66
CA ALA A 453 6.57 -15.33 -17.67
C ALA A 453 7.31 -15.33 -16.31
N LEU A 454 6.54 -15.43 -15.22
CA LEU A 454 7.05 -15.58 -13.86
C LEU A 454 7.80 -16.90 -13.68
N LEU A 455 7.22 -17.99 -14.16
CA LEU A 455 7.87 -19.31 -14.16
C LEU A 455 9.13 -19.32 -15.03
N GLN A 456 9.13 -18.66 -16.18
CA GLN A 456 10.32 -18.54 -17.04
C GLN A 456 11.44 -17.75 -16.36
N ALA A 457 11.12 -16.59 -15.76
CA ALA A 457 12.12 -15.79 -15.04
C ALA A 457 12.65 -16.53 -13.81
N SER A 458 11.77 -17.15 -13.00
CA SER A 458 12.17 -17.95 -11.84
C SER A 458 13.08 -19.12 -12.25
N ARG A 459 12.70 -19.87 -13.29
CA ARG A 459 13.51 -20.95 -13.86
C ARG A 459 14.85 -20.46 -14.42
N PHE A 460 14.89 -19.28 -15.05
CA PHE A 460 16.13 -18.69 -15.57
C PHE A 460 17.16 -18.46 -14.47
N PHE A 461 16.72 -17.93 -13.32
CA PHE A 461 17.60 -17.72 -12.17
C PHE A 461 17.91 -19.01 -11.41
N ASP A 462 17.02 -20.02 -11.41
CA ASP A 462 17.33 -21.37 -10.91
C ASP A 462 18.38 -22.10 -11.75
N ALA A 463 18.35 -21.92 -13.07
CA ALA A 463 19.22 -22.62 -14.01
C ALA A 463 20.65 -22.05 -14.09
N GLY A 464 20.99 -21.02 -13.30
CA GLY A 464 22.37 -20.54 -13.15
C GLY A 464 23.05 -20.10 -14.46
N ALA A 465 22.32 -19.43 -15.36
CA ALA A 465 22.77 -19.03 -16.70
C ALA A 465 22.93 -20.16 -17.74
N GLN A 466 22.12 -21.23 -17.67
CA GLN A 466 21.95 -22.21 -18.75
C GLN A 466 20.64 -22.04 -19.54
N PRO A 467 20.48 -20.97 -20.35
CA PRO A 467 19.22 -20.68 -21.06
C PRO A 467 18.79 -21.77 -22.06
N ALA A 468 19.74 -22.54 -22.60
CA ALA A 468 19.46 -23.63 -23.54
C ALA A 468 18.63 -24.77 -22.91
N ALA A 469 18.76 -25.01 -21.60
CA ALA A 469 17.97 -26.03 -20.88
C ALA A 469 16.50 -25.63 -20.70
N LEU A 470 16.15 -24.36 -20.95
CA LEU A 470 14.81 -23.79 -20.75
C LEU A 470 14.07 -23.52 -22.06
N GLY A 471 14.63 -23.93 -23.21
CA GLY A 471 14.05 -23.63 -24.53
C GLY A 471 14.09 -22.14 -24.90
N LEU A 472 14.89 -21.34 -24.20
CA LEU A 472 15.10 -19.92 -24.49
C LEU A 472 16.16 -19.80 -25.60
N VAL A 473 15.84 -19.07 -26.67
CA VAL A 473 16.74 -18.91 -27.81
C VAL A 473 17.89 -17.98 -27.41
N SER A 474 19.11 -18.54 -27.38
CA SER A 474 20.35 -17.76 -27.31
C SER A 474 20.53 -17.03 -28.64
N ALA A 475 20.41 -15.71 -28.65
CA ALA A 475 20.79 -14.89 -29.79
C ALA A 475 22.25 -14.44 -29.62
N THR A 476 23.16 -14.99 -30.43
CA THR A 476 24.51 -14.45 -30.61
C THR A 476 24.41 -13.22 -31.50
N LEU A 477 24.67 -12.04 -30.94
CA LEU A 477 24.86 -10.81 -31.73
C LEU A 477 26.33 -10.72 -32.16
N ARG A 478 26.55 -10.44 -33.45
CA ARG A 478 27.87 -10.19 -34.05
C ARG A 478 28.32 -8.76 -33.82
#